data_AF-A0A2N2DQA2-F1
#
_entry.id   AF-A0A2N2DQA2-F1
#
_cell.length_a   1.000
_cell.length_b   1.000
_cell.length_c   1.000
_cell.angle_alpha   90.00
_cell.angle_beta   90.00
_cell.angle_gamma   90.00
#
_symmetry.space_group_name_H-M   'P 1'
#
loop_
_entity.id
_entity.type
_entity.pdbx_description
1 polymer ?
#
loop_
_entity_poly.entity_id
_entity_poly.type
_entity_poly.pdbx_seq_one_letter_code
_entity_poly.pdbx_strand_id
1 'polypeptide(L)'
;MLKNWKPWQKNLASCLVILAGGFVLFNVAFMLAAAVRTVFMMVLGTFGALPQGPEDFLAAVSWHYVFVLVVLLLTWLVFRTKWNDLVKATFLTMPLMVVIVEIGIQFYERPAWIFPVGAAVILLVLLWLYKTKRPWQYCFATFYVAAIGIYIQVTGMDI
;
A
#
# COMPACT_ATOMS: atom_id res chain seq x y z
N MET A 1 -3.57 -23.94 -21.35
CA MET A 1 -4.74 -23.71 -22.24
C MET A 1 -5.03 -22.21 -22.43
N LEU A 2 -4.15 -21.43 -23.10
CA LEU A 2 -4.36 -19.97 -23.30
C LEU A 2 -3.83 -19.47 -24.67
N LYS A 3 -4.03 -20.24 -25.75
CA LYS A 3 -3.41 -19.92 -27.06
C LYS A 3 -4.23 -18.96 -27.94
N ASN A 4 -5.54 -18.80 -27.71
CA ASN A 4 -6.46 -18.14 -28.67
C ASN A 4 -7.16 -16.86 -28.16
N TRP A 5 -6.68 -16.23 -27.10
CA TRP A 5 -7.37 -15.04 -26.55
C TRP A 5 -7.05 -13.77 -27.33
N LYS A 6 -8.09 -13.01 -27.66
CA LYS A 6 -7.98 -11.67 -28.23
C LYS A 6 -7.26 -10.75 -27.23
N PRO A 7 -6.53 -9.72 -27.68
CA PRO A 7 -5.75 -8.83 -26.81
C PRO A 7 -6.61 -8.17 -25.72
N TRP A 8 -7.86 -7.80 -26.03
CA TRP A 8 -8.78 -7.21 -25.05
C TRP A 8 -9.14 -8.18 -23.91
N GLN A 9 -9.26 -9.50 -24.18
CA GLN A 9 -9.58 -10.51 -23.16
C GLN A 9 -8.42 -10.68 -22.18
N LYS A 10 -7.18 -10.67 -22.69
CA LYS A 10 -5.97 -10.74 -21.87
C LYS A 10 -5.83 -9.53 -20.96
N ASN A 11 -6.16 -8.35 -21.48
CA ASN A 11 -6.14 -7.11 -20.70
C ASN A 11 -7.22 -7.12 -19.61
N LEU A 12 -8.45 -7.55 -19.95
CA LEU A 12 -9.52 -7.67 -18.98
C LEU A 12 -9.17 -8.66 -17.86
N ALA A 13 -8.61 -9.83 -18.19
CA ALA A 13 -8.14 -10.78 -17.20
C ALA A 13 -7.01 -10.21 -16.34
N SER A 14 -6.09 -9.44 -16.91
CA SER A 14 -5.05 -8.75 -16.13
C SER A 14 -5.66 -7.76 -15.13
N CYS A 15 -6.65 -6.97 -15.55
CA CYS A 15 -7.38 -6.08 -14.64
C CYS A 15 -8.04 -6.86 -13.51
N LEU A 16 -8.76 -7.94 -13.81
CA LEU A 16 -9.41 -8.78 -12.80
C LEU A 16 -8.42 -9.38 -11.80
N VAL A 17 -7.26 -9.84 -12.27
CA VAL A 17 -6.19 -10.36 -11.39
C VAL A 17 -5.62 -9.26 -10.49
N ILE A 18 -5.45 -8.04 -11.00
CA ILE A 18 -4.98 -6.90 -10.19
C ILE A 18 -6.04 -6.50 -9.16
N LEU A 19 -7.33 -6.48 -9.53
CA LEU A 19 -8.43 -6.16 -8.61
C LEU A 19 -8.54 -7.20 -7.48
N ALA A 20 -8.66 -8.48 -7.84
CA ALA A 20 -8.81 -9.56 -6.87
C ALA A 20 -7.55 -9.72 -6.01
N GLY A 21 -6.37 -9.72 -6.65
CA GLY A 21 -5.10 -9.83 -5.95
C GLY A 21 -4.80 -8.62 -5.08
N GLY A 22 -5.14 -7.41 -5.52
CA GLY A 22 -4.99 -6.19 -4.74
C GLY A 22 -5.88 -6.18 -3.50
N PHE A 23 -7.14 -6.62 -3.64
CA PHE A 23 -8.04 -6.80 -2.49
C PHE A 23 -7.48 -7.78 -1.45
N VAL A 24 -6.98 -8.94 -1.90
CA VAL A 24 -6.34 -9.92 -1.01
C VAL A 24 -5.10 -9.32 -0.33
N LEU A 25 -4.24 -8.65 -1.10
CA LEU A 25 -3.03 -8.03 -0.58
C LEU A 25 -3.32 -6.90 0.40
N PHE A 26 -4.41 -6.17 0.23
CA PHE A 26 -4.85 -5.15 1.18
C PHE A 26 -5.19 -5.76 2.54
N ASN A 27 -5.91 -6.89 2.56
CA ASN A 27 -6.18 -7.63 3.80
C ASN A 27 -4.90 -8.19 4.43
N VAL A 28 -4.00 -8.72 3.61
CA VAL A 28 -2.67 -9.18 4.07
C VAL A 28 -1.88 -8.02 4.68
N ALA A 29 -1.98 -6.81 4.12
CA ALA A 29 -1.32 -5.63 4.68
C ALA A 29 -1.84 -5.28 6.08
N PHE A 30 -3.14 -5.39 6.34
CA PHE A 30 -3.68 -5.20 7.69
C PHE A 30 -3.22 -6.28 8.67
N MET A 31 -3.20 -7.55 8.24
CA MET A 31 -2.65 -8.62 9.07
C MET A 31 -1.17 -8.38 9.38
N LEU A 32 -0.40 -7.90 8.41
CA LEU A 32 0.99 -7.52 8.60
C LEU A 32 1.13 -6.32 9.54
N ALA A 33 0.28 -5.30 9.42
CA ALA A 33 0.25 -4.15 10.33
C ALA A 33 0.01 -4.59 11.77
N ALA A 34 -0.98 -5.46 11.98
CA ALA A 34 -1.27 -6.04 13.30
C ALA A 34 -0.07 -6.83 13.84
N ALA A 35 0.56 -7.67 13.01
CA ALA A 35 1.75 -8.43 13.40
C ALA A 35 2.92 -7.52 13.77
N VAL A 36 3.21 -6.49 12.97
CA VAL A 36 4.28 -5.51 13.24
C VAL A 36 4.00 -4.78 14.54
N ARG A 37 2.77 -4.31 14.77
CA ARG A 37 2.37 -3.67 16.02
C ARG A 37 2.57 -4.61 17.22
N THR A 38 2.16 -5.87 17.13
CA THR A 38 2.33 -6.85 18.21
C THR A 38 3.80 -7.09 18.53
N VAL A 39 4.63 -7.33 17.52
CA VAL A 39 6.08 -7.53 17.72
C VAL A 39 6.72 -6.27 18.30
N PHE A 40 6.35 -5.09 17.79
CA PHE A 40 6.86 -3.83 18.28
C PHE A 40 6.57 -3.63 19.77
N MET A 41 5.33 -3.87 20.19
CA MET A 41 4.94 -3.78 21.60
C MET A 41 5.62 -4.83 22.48
N MET A 42 5.82 -6.06 21.98
CA MET A 42 6.58 -7.10 22.69
C MET A 42 8.03 -6.66 22.93
N VAL A 43 8.69 -6.11 21.90
CA VAL A 43 10.07 -5.64 21.98
C VAL A 43 10.19 -4.48 22.98
N LEU A 44 9.30 -3.48 22.92
CA LEU A 44 9.29 -2.40 23.92
C LEU A 44 9.04 -2.93 25.34
N GLY A 45 8.14 -3.92 25.48
CA GLY A 45 7.87 -4.65 26.72
C GLY A 45 9.13 -5.28 27.33
N THR A 46 9.96 -5.92 26.51
CA THR A 46 11.21 -6.52 26.98
C THR A 46 12.24 -5.51 27.47
N PHE A 47 12.19 -4.28 26.98
CA PHE A 47 13.10 -3.20 27.39
C PHE A 47 12.50 -2.30 28.48
N GLY A 48 11.32 -2.62 29.01
CA GLY A 48 10.62 -1.79 30.01
C GLY A 48 10.18 -0.43 29.47
N ALA A 49 10.16 -0.25 28.15
CA ALA A 49 9.82 0.99 27.45
C ALA A 49 8.37 1.01 26.96
N LEU A 50 7.46 0.34 27.68
CA LEU A 50 6.04 0.38 27.36
C LEU A 50 5.49 1.79 27.58
N PRO A 51 4.61 2.29 26.70
CA PRO A 51 3.93 3.55 26.92
C PRO A 51 3.22 3.53 28.28
N GLN A 52 3.60 4.39 29.21
CA GLN A 52 2.98 4.49 30.54
C GLN A 52 1.94 5.62 30.62
N GLY A 53 1.87 6.47 29.59
CA GLY A 53 0.88 7.55 29.52
C GLY A 53 0.60 8.05 28.10
N PRO A 54 -0.41 8.92 27.95
CA PRO A 54 -0.79 9.54 26.67
C PRO A 54 0.29 10.46 26.08
N GLU A 55 1.29 10.83 26.87
CA GLU A 55 2.45 11.62 26.46
C GLU A 55 3.58 10.82 25.79
N ASP A 56 3.49 9.49 25.78
CA ASP A 56 4.36 8.60 24.98
C ASP A 56 3.91 8.53 23.51
N PHE A 57 3.46 9.65 22.96
CA PHE A 57 3.08 9.82 21.56
C PHE A 57 4.17 9.32 20.61
N LEU A 58 5.45 9.49 20.97
CA LEU A 58 6.59 8.97 20.20
C LEU A 58 6.55 7.44 20.05
N ALA A 59 6.13 6.71 21.09
CA ALA A 59 5.99 5.26 21.02
C ALA A 59 4.75 4.84 20.20
N ALA A 60 3.64 5.57 20.30
CA ALA A 60 2.44 5.32 19.50
C ALA A 60 2.62 5.61 18.00
N VAL A 61 3.38 6.64 17.64
CA VAL A 61 3.67 7.00 16.24
C VAL A 61 4.78 6.11 15.65
N SER A 62 5.71 5.62 16.48
CA SER A 62 6.89 4.89 15.98
C SER A 62 6.59 3.58 15.23
N TRP A 63 5.55 2.82 15.59
CA TRP A 63 5.29 1.54 14.95
C TRP A 63 4.77 1.68 13.51
N HIS A 64 4.06 2.78 13.19
CA HIS A 64 3.61 3.09 11.83
C HIS A 64 4.80 3.23 10.87
N TYR A 65 5.86 3.94 11.31
CA TYR A 65 7.10 4.06 10.52
C TYR A 65 7.80 2.72 10.35
N VAL A 66 7.84 1.88 11.39
CA VAL A 66 8.39 0.52 11.29
C VAL A 66 7.58 -0.31 10.29
N PHE A 67 6.26 -0.21 10.30
CA PHE A 67 5.38 -0.90 9.37
C PHE A 67 5.62 -0.46 7.92
N VAL A 68 5.67 0.85 7.66
CA VAL A 68 6.01 1.39 6.33
C VAL A 68 7.38 0.90 5.87
N LEU A 69 8.39 0.91 6.74
CA LEU A 69 9.72 0.40 6.42
C LEU A 69 9.71 -1.08 6.06
N VAL A 70 9.00 -1.92 6.81
CA VAL A 70 8.84 -3.35 6.51
C VAL A 70 8.18 -3.55 5.14
N VAL A 71 7.11 -2.80 4.85
CA VAL A 71 6.40 -2.88 3.57
C VAL A 71 7.30 -2.43 2.40
N LEU A 72 8.08 -1.36 2.58
CA LEU A 72 9.05 -0.91 1.57
C LEU A 72 10.16 -1.94 1.34
N LEU A 73 10.67 -2.58 2.40
CA LEU A 73 11.65 -3.66 2.29
C LEU A 73 11.08 -4.86 1.52
N LEU A 74 9.86 -5.30 1.85
CA LEU A 74 9.17 -6.37 1.13
C LEU A 74 8.98 -6.00 -0.35
N THR A 75 8.58 -4.75 -0.62
CA THR A 75 8.43 -4.24 -1.98
C THR A 75 9.75 -4.29 -2.74
N TRP A 76 10.83 -3.82 -2.14
CA TRP A 76 12.14 -3.86 -2.75
C TRP A 76 12.58 -5.30 -3.08
N LEU A 77 12.35 -6.26 -2.16
CA LEU A 77 12.64 -7.67 -2.38
C LEU A 77 11.82 -8.25 -3.54
N VAL A 78 10.51 -7.99 -3.59
CA VAL A 78 9.64 -8.50 -4.66
C VAL A 78 10.04 -7.92 -6.02
N PHE A 79 10.36 -6.63 -6.11
CA PHE A 79 10.77 -6.01 -7.36
C PHE A 79 12.11 -6.53 -7.91
N ARG A 80 13.00 -7.01 -7.03
CA ARG A 80 14.27 -7.67 -7.40
C ARG A 80 14.10 -9.08 -7.97
N THR A 81 12.96 -9.74 -7.72
CA THR A 81 12.71 -11.09 -8.24
C THR A 81 12.50 -11.11 -9.76
N LYS A 82 12.57 -12.30 -10.38
CA LYS A 82 12.29 -12.50 -11.81
C LYS A 82 10.79 -12.77 -12.09
N TRP A 83 9.89 -12.40 -11.18
CA TRP A 83 8.46 -12.61 -11.37
C TRP A 83 7.90 -11.81 -12.54
N ASN A 84 6.82 -12.33 -13.13
CA ASN A 84 6.12 -11.68 -14.23
C ASN A 84 5.57 -10.31 -13.80
N ASP A 85 5.50 -9.38 -14.75
CA ASP A 85 5.06 -8.01 -14.54
C ASP A 85 3.64 -7.92 -13.98
N LEU A 86 2.74 -8.84 -14.33
CA LEU A 86 1.40 -8.88 -13.75
C LEU A 86 1.44 -9.07 -12.23
N VAL A 87 2.28 -10.00 -11.74
CA VAL A 87 2.39 -10.28 -10.30
C VAL A 87 2.98 -9.08 -9.58
N LYS A 88 3.99 -8.43 -10.15
CA LYS A 88 4.61 -7.23 -9.58
C LYS A 88 3.68 -6.01 -9.61
N ALA A 89 2.87 -5.86 -10.67
CA ALA A 89 1.86 -4.82 -10.76
C ALA A 89 0.75 -5.03 -9.72
N THR A 90 0.29 -6.27 -9.53
CA THR A 90 -0.62 -6.62 -8.44
C THR A 90 0.04 -6.34 -7.09
N PHE A 91 1.30 -6.75 -6.89
CA PHE A 91 2.02 -6.50 -5.64
C PHE A 91 2.18 -5.01 -5.33
N LEU A 92 2.38 -4.16 -6.34
CA LEU A 92 2.49 -2.70 -6.19
C LEU A 92 1.25 -2.08 -5.53
N THR A 93 0.07 -2.71 -5.65
CA THR A 93 -1.13 -2.22 -4.97
C THR A 93 -0.96 -2.17 -3.45
N MET A 94 -0.25 -3.14 -2.87
CA MET A 94 -0.04 -3.25 -1.42
C MET A 94 0.74 -2.06 -0.82
N PRO A 95 1.99 -1.77 -1.21
CA PRO A 95 2.74 -0.66 -0.63
C PRO A 95 2.09 0.69 -0.92
N LEU A 96 1.47 0.85 -2.10
CA LEU A 96 0.80 2.09 -2.45
C LEU A 96 -0.42 2.32 -1.56
N MET A 97 -1.21 1.28 -1.31
CA MET A 97 -2.36 1.36 -0.42
C MET A 97 -1.94 1.64 1.03
N VAL A 98 -0.89 0.97 1.51
CA VAL A 98 -0.31 1.24 2.85
C VAL A 98 0.09 2.71 2.99
N VAL A 99 0.83 3.26 2.02
CA VAL A 99 1.24 4.67 2.07
C VAL A 99 0.03 5.62 2.08
N ILE A 100 -0.99 5.34 1.26
CA ILE A 100 -2.20 6.17 1.22
C ILE A 100 -2.99 6.09 2.54
N VAL A 101 -3.13 4.91 3.13
CA VAL A 101 -3.80 4.72 4.43
C VAL A 101 -3.04 5.44 5.54
N GLU A 102 -1.71 5.31 5.58
CA GLU A 102 -0.86 5.99 6.55
C GLU A 102 -0.93 7.52 6.43
N ILE A 103 -1.02 8.06 5.21
CA ILE A 103 -1.31 9.49 4.99
C ILE A 103 -2.69 9.83 5.59
N GLY A 104 -3.70 8.99 5.36
CA GLY A 104 -5.04 9.18 5.94
C GLY A 104 -5.01 9.26 7.47
N ILE A 105 -4.29 8.35 8.12
CA ILE A 105 -4.13 8.29 9.58
C ILE A 105 -3.37 9.52 10.09
N GLN A 106 -2.22 9.86 9.50
CA GLN A 106 -1.37 10.97 9.96
C GLN A 106 -2.02 12.35 9.77
N PHE A 107 -2.81 12.51 8.71
CA PHE A 107 -3.49 13.77 8.40
C PHE A 107 -4.98 13.74 8.75
N TYR A 108 -5.42 12.78 9.57
CA TYR A 108 -6.82 12.67 10.00
C TYR A 108 -7.33 13.97 10.65
N GLU A 109 -6.51 14.59 11.50
CA GLU A 109 -6.83 15.88 12.14
C GLU A 109 -6.78 17.07 11.17
N ARG A 110 -6.15 16.90 9.99
CA ARG A 110 -5.95 17.96 9.00
C ARG A 110 -6.35 17.47 7.61
N PRO A 111 -7.65 17.18 7.37
CA PRO A 111 -8.11 16.47 6.17
C PRO A 111 -7.82 17.22 4.87
N ALA A 112 -7.67 18.54 4.92
CA ALA A 112 -7.26 19.36 3.79
C ALA A 112 -5.91 18.93 3.16
N TRP A 113 -5.03 18.27 3.93
CA TRP A 113 -3.73 17.80 3.45
C TRP A 113 -3.75 16.37 2.87
N ILE A 114 -4.79 15.58 3.14
CA ILE A 114 -4.88 14.19 2.66
C ILE A 114 -4.86 14.16 1.12
N PHE A 115 -5.68 14.97 0.47
CA PHE A 115 -5.76 15.02 -1.00
C PHE A 115 -4.47 15.49 -1.68
N PRO A 116 -3.87 16.65 -1.33
CA PRO A 116 -2.66 17.11 -2.00
C PRO A 116 -1.46 16.18 -1.76
N VAL A 117 -1.29 15.64 -0.55
CA VAL A 117 -0.17 14.73 -0.24
C VAL A 117 -0.37 13.39 -0.95
N GLY A 118 -1.58 12.81 -0.88
CA GLY A 118 -1.93 11.58 -1.60
C GLY A 118 -1.76 11.73 -3.11
N ALA A 119 -2.26 12.82 -3.70
CA ALA A 119 -2.11 13.11 -5.12
C ALA A 119 -0.64 13.25 -5.53
N ALA A 120 0.19 13.90 -4.71
CA ALA A 120 1.62 14.02 -4.95
C ALA A 120 2.29 12.64 -5.00
N VAL A 121 1.96 11.73 -4.06
CA VAL A 121 2.49 10.36 -4.06
C VAL A 121 2.08 9.60 -5.32
N ILE A 122 0.79 9.62 -5.68
CA ILE A 122 0.29 8.96 -6.90
C ILE A 122 1.01 9.52 -8.14
N LEU A 123 1.15 10.84 -8.24
CA LEU A 123 1.80 11.50 -9.37
C LEU A 123 3.28 11.14 -9.46
N LEU A 124 4.00 11.11 -8.34
CA LEU A 124 5.40 10.67 -8.30
C LEU A 124 5.57 9.21 -8.76
N VAL A 125 4.67 8.33 -8.33
CA VAL A 125 4.68 6.92 -8.78
C VAL A 125 4.40 6.81 -10.27
N LEU A 126 3.40 7.54 -10.79
CA LEU A 126 3.10 7.57 -12.22
C LEU A 126 4.27 8.12 -13.04
N LEU A 127 4.92 9.19 -12.59
CA LEU A 127 6.12 9.73 -13.24
C LEU A 127 7.28 8.72 -13.23
N TRP A 128 7.47 8.01 -12.12
CA TRP A 128 8.48 6.96 -12.03
C TRP A 128 8.19 5.79 -12.99
N LEU A 129 6.94 5.33 -13.06
CA LEU A 129 6.50 4.29 -14.00
C LEU A 129 6.68 4.72 -15.46
N TYR A 130 6.37 5.99 -15.77
CA TYR A 130 6.56 6.56 -17.10
C TYR A 130 8.04 6.62 -17.50
N LYS A 131 8.92 7.08 -16.59
CA LYS A 131 10.38 7.11 -16.83
C LYS A 131 10.97 5.72 -17.00
N THR A 132 10.49 4.74 -16.24
CA THR A 132 10.98 3.35 -16.29
C THR A 132 10.33 2.50 -17.37
N LYS A 133 9.42 3.08 -18.18
CA LYS A 133 8.71 2.41 -19.29
C LYS A 133 8.09 1.06 -18.88
N ARG A 134 7.54 1.00 -17.66
CA ARG A 134 6.87 -0.20 -17.13
C ARG A 134 5.59 -0.50 -17.93
N PRO A 135 5.18 -1.78 -18.01
CA PRO A 135 3.97 -2.14 -18.73
C PRO A 135 2.73 -1.49 -18.10
N TRP A 136 1.69 -1.30 -18.90
CA TRP A 136 0.47 -0.56 -18.54
C TRP A 136 -0.23 -1.10 -17.28
N GLN A 137 -0.03 -2.38 -16.93
CA GLN A 137 -0.58 -3.03 -15.74
C GLN A 137 -0.20 -2.29 -14.45
N TYR A 138 1.01 -1.74 -14.36
CA TYR A 138 1.43 -0.96 -13.19
C TYR A 138 0.65 0.35 -13.10
N CYS A 139 0.42 1.04 -14.23
CA CYS A 139 -0.40 2.24 -14.25
C CYS A 139 -1.84 1.94 -13.82
N PHE A 140 -2.42 0.84 -14.31
CA PHE A 140 -3.75 0.40 -13.90
C PHE A 140 -3.82 0.14 -12.39
N ALA A 141 -2.83 -0.58 -11.83
CA ALA A 141 -2.73 -0.82 -10.39
C ALA A 141 -2.66 0.48 -9.58
N THR A 142 -1.84 1.45 -10.02
CA THR A 142 -1.74 2.77 -9.35
C THR A 142 -3.06 3.54 -9.39
N PHE A 143 -3.74 3.59 -10.54
CA PHE A 143 -5.04 4.26 -10.64
C PHE A 143 -6.13 3.55 -9.83
N TYR A 144 -6.12 2.22 -9.80
CA TYR A 144 -7.04 1.43 -8.99
C TYR A 144 -6.94 1.79 -7.51
N VAL A 145 -5.73 1.82 -6.95
CA VAL A 145 -5.52 2.20 -5.55
C VAL A 145 -5.89 3.66 -5.29
N ALA A 146 -5.55 4.58 -6.20
CA ALA A 146 -5.98 5.97 -6.09
C ALA A 146 -7.51 6.10 -6.02
N ALA A 147 -8.23 5.35 -6.86
CA ALA A 147 -9.69 5.31 -6.86
C ALA A 147 -10.26 4.74 -5.54
N ILE A 148 -9.66 3.66 -5.01
CA ILE A 148 -10.06 3.13 -3.69
C ILE A 148 -9.81 4.16 -2.59
N GLY A 149 -8.63 4.79 -2.58
CA GLY A 149 -8.28 5.79 -1.58
C GLY A 149 -9.28 6.95 -1.55
N ILE A 150 -9.64 7.47 -2.72
CA ILE A 150 -10.70 8.49 -2.85
C ILE A 150 -12.04 7.96 -2.35
N TYR A 151 -12.41 6.73 -2.74
CA TYR A 151 -13.67 6.12 -2.34
C TYR A 151 -13.80 5.99 -0.82
N ILE A 152 -12.77 5.48 -0.13
CA ILE A 152 -12.75 5.34 1.33
C ILE A 152 -12.90 6.71 2.00
N GLN A 153 -12.15 7.71 1.54
CA GLN A 153 -12.19 9.05 2.13
C GLN A 153 -13.53 9.76 1.93
N VAL A 154 -14.17 9.60 0.77
CA VAL A 154 -15.48 10.22 0.48
C VAL A 154 -16.61 9.51 1.23
N THR A 155 -16.51 8.19 1.41
CA THR A 155 -17.54 7.41 2.11
C THR A 155 -17.42 7.48 3.63
N GLY A 156 -16.29 7.97 4.15
CA GLY A 156 -16.03 8.01 5.58
C GLY A 156 -15.99 6.62 6.22
N MET A 157 -15.62 5.59 5.44
CA MET A 157 -15.40 4.27 6.01
C MET A 157 -14.19 4.35 6.94
N ASP A 158 -14.42 4.10 8.22
CA ASP A 158 -13.35 3.94 9.20
C ASP A 158 -12.48 2.74 8.80
N ILE A 159 -11.16 2.94 8.84
CA ILE A 159 -10.13 1.95 8.51
C ILE A 159 -9.53 1.40 9.80
#